data_AF-A0A2N2L644-F1
#
_entry.id   AF-A0A2N2L644-F1
#
_cell.length_a   1.000
_cell.length_b   1.000
_cell.length_c   1.000
_cell.angle_alpha   90.00
_cell.angle_beta   90.00
_cell.angle_gamma   90.00
#
_symmetry.space_group_name_H-M   'P 1'
#
loop_
_entity.id
_entity.type
_entity.pdbx_description
1 polymer ?
#
loop_
_entity_poly.entity_id
_entity_poly.type
_entity_poly.pdbx_seq_one_letter_code
_entity_poly.pdbx_strand_id
1 'polypeptide(L)'
;MKKNLARNSLIIIMLGVLSACGFKGNPAPYPAMSDSKPAIQKMEAISSGEAIVLQWDFQDKKGLISYIDIERSETGTPGNECKGCPRTYTKIGRISVKSSRPADKEQRTLSFTDTNAIKEKIYNYRLLLCEENGNCSESSTVDINFK
;
A
#
# COMPACT_ATOMS: atom_id res chain seq x y z
N MET A 1 -11.81 15.04 94.20
CA MET A 1 -13.22 15.33 93.82
C MET A 1 -13.21 15.89 92.41
N LYS A 2 -14.06 15.54 91.43
CA LYS A 2 -15.23 14.66 91.33
C LYS A 2 -15.44 14.44 89.80
N LYS A 3 -15.57 13.16 89.42
CA LYS A 3 -16.53 12.59 88.44
C LYS A 3 -16.47 13.00 86.95
N ASN A 4 -16.05 12.01 86.14
CA ASN A 4 -16.68 11.48 84.92
C ASN A 4 -17.95 12.18 84.42
N LEU A 5 -18.09 12.32 83.09
CA LEU A 5 -19.01 11.46 82.32
C LEU A 5 -18.87 11.70 80.82
N ALA A 6 -18.43 10.68 80.08
CA ALA A 6 -18.61 10.59 78.64
C ALA A 6 -20.10 10.62 78.29
N ARG A 7 -20.48 11.35 77.23
CA ARG A 7 -21.79 11.17 76.59
C ARG A 7 -21.80 11.71 75.16
N ASN A 8 -22.00 10.79 74.21
CA ASN A 8 -22.54 10.97 72.85
C ASN A 8 -21.78 11.96 71.93
N SER A 9 -21.48 11.68 70.67
CA SER A 9 -22.29 10.97 69.70
C SER A 9 -21.42 10.66 68.46
N LEU A 10 -21.39 9.41 68.04
CA LEU A 10 -20.84 8.95 66.75
C LEU A 10 -21.73 9.44 65.58
N ILE A 11 -21.62 10.71 65.17
CA ILE A 11 -22.40 11.34 64.08
C ILE A 11 -21.53 12.52 63.61
N ILE A 12 -20.84 12.61 62.46
CA ILE A 12 -21.09 12.22 61.07
C ILE A 12 -19.71 11.96 60.42
N ILE A 13 -19.44 10.69 60.11
CA ILE A 13 -18.53 10.32 59.02
C ILE A 13 -19.35 10.42 57.72
N MET A 14 -18.68 10.78 56.62
CA MET A 14 -19.18 10.76 55.25
C MET A 14 -20.28 11.79 54.92
N LEU A 15 -19.94 12.78 54.10
CA LEU A 15 -20.60 13.02 52.81
C LEU A 15 -19.87 14.19 52.11
N GLY A 16 -18.94 13.85 51.22
CA GLY A 16 -18.20 14.87 50.48
C GLY A 16 -17.22 14.29 49.46
N VAL A 17 -17.44 13.07 48.99
CA VAL A 17 -16.73 12.55 47.82
C VAL A 17 -17.41 13.11 46.58
N LEU A 18 -16.91 14.27 46.19
CA LEU A 18 -16.83 14.81 44.83
C LEU A 18 -17.48 13.90 43.77
N SER A 19 -18.72 14.20 43.38
CA SER A 19 -19.31 13.73 42.12
C SER A 19 -18.66 14.48 40.95
N ALA A 20 -17.36 14.25 40.74
CA ALA A 20 -16.72 14.53 39.47
C ALA A 20 -17.19 13.46 38.48
N CYS A 21 -18.36 13.67 37.89
CA CYS A 21 -18.71 13.00 36.63
C CYS A 21 -17.69 13.47 35.59
N GLY A 22 -16.63 12.68 35.42
CA GLY A 22 -15.68 12.87 34.34
C GLY A 22 -16.42 12.70 33.02
N PHE A 23 -16.67 13.80 32.32
CA PHE A 23 -17.08 13.77 30.92
C PHE A 23 -15.91 13.20 30.12
N LYS A 24 -15.94 11.89 29.86
CA LYS A 24 -14.99 11.23 28.96
C LYS A 24 -15.32 11.69 27.55
N GLY A 25 -14.79 12.86 27.17
CA GLY A 25 -14.89 13.36 25.81
C GLY A 25 -14.38 12.29 24.86
N ASN A 26 -15.13 12.01 23.80
CA ASN A 26 -14.61 11.17 22.73
C ASN A 26 -13.33 11.83 22.21
N PRO A 27 -12.23 11.07 22.03
CA PRO A 27 -11.04 11.63 21.41
C PRO A 27 -11.46 12.29 20.10
N ALA A 28 -11.06 13.55 19.93
CA ALA A 28 -11.33 14.26 18.69
C ALA A 28 -10.79 13.41 17.54
N PRO A 29 -11.58 13.16 16.47
CA PRO A 29 -11.06 12.45 15.32
C PRO A 29 -9.86 13.22 14.81
N TYR A 30 -8.71 12.55 14.75
CA TYR A 30 -7.53 13.11 14.11
C TYR A 30 -7.93 13.54 12.69
N PRO A 31 -7.54 14.75 12.24
CA PRO A 31 -7.78 15.12 10.86
C PRO A 31 -7.19 14.03 9.98
N ALA A 32 -7.99 13.52 9.04
CA ALA A 32 -7.54 12.51 8.09
C ALA A 32 -6.34 13.08 7.35
N MET A 33 -5.15 12.61 7.72
CA MET A 33 -3.93 12.99 7.03
C MET A 33 -4.07 12.43 5.61
N SER A 34 -4.00 13.28 4.59
CA SER A 34 -4.06 12.85 3.20
C SER A 34 -2.85 11.95 2.93
N ASP A 35 -3.05 10.65 3.11
CA ASP A 35 -2.03 9.65 2.86
C ASP A 35 -2.01 9.39 1.37
N SER A 36 -1.33 10.28 0.64
CA SER A 36 -1.00 10.04 -0.76
C SER A 36 0.06 8.94 -0.82
N LYS A 37 -0.42 7.70 -0.70
CA LYS A 37 0.39 6.50 -0.90
C LYS A 37 0.91 6.49 -2.34
N PRO A 38 2.13 5.99 -2.57
CA PRO A 38 2.59 5.71 -3.92
C PRO A 38 1.60 4.82 -4.66
N ALA A 39 1.30 5.15 -5.92
CA ALA A 39 0.27 4.47 -6.67
C ALA A 39 0.67 4.27 -8.13
N ILE A 40 0.30 3.10 -8.66
CA ILE A 40 0.26 2.82 -10.08
C ILE A 40 -1.20 2.87 -10.54
N GLN A 41 -1.44 3.55 -11.65
CA GLN A 41 -2.74 3.70 -12.27
C GLN A 41 -2.65 3.37 -13.76
N LYS A 42 -3.77 2.95 -14.35
CA LYS A 42 -3.88 2.65 -15.79
C LYS A 42 -2.75 1.75 -16.31
N MET A 43 -2.40 0.71 -15.56
CA MET A 43 -1.45 -0.27 -16.05
C MET A 43 -2.10 -1.05 -17.20
N GLU A 44 -1.40 -1.08 -18.32
CA GLU A 44 -1.82 -1.80 -19.52
C GLU A 44 -0.64 -2.56 -20.13
N ALA A 45 -0.96 -3.63 -20.85
CA ALA A 45 -0.02 -4.41 -21.62
C ALA A 45 -0.51 -4.45 -23.07
N ILE A 46 0.37 -4.12 -24.01
CA ILE A 46 0.06 -3.92 -25.42
C ILE A 46 1.01 -4.79 -26.25
N SER A 47 0.46 -5.63 -27.13
CA SER A 47 1.26 -6.36 -28.12
C SER A 47 1.73 -5.39 -29.21
N SER A 48 3.03 -5.27 -29.40
CA SER A 48 3.64 -4.39 -30.41
C SER A 48 4.72 -5.13 -31.18
N GLY A 49 4.38 -5.62 -32.38
CA GLY A 49 5.29 -6.40 -33.22
C GLY A 49 5.74 -7.70 -32.54
N GLU A 50 7.03 -7.81 -32.27
CA GLU A 50 7.67 -8.98 -31.60
C GLU A 50 7.89 -8.77 -30.09
N ALA A 51 7.23 -7.77 -29.49
CA ALA A 51 7.39 -7.47 -28.07
C ALA A 51 6.04 -7.13 -27.40
N ILE A 52 6.04 -7.21 -26.07
CA ILE A 52 4.95 -6.70 -25.24
C ILE A 52 5.42 -5.40 -24.59
N VAL A 53 4.64 -4.33 -24.76
CA VAL A 53 4.89 -3.04 -24.12
C VAL A 53 3.96 -2.90 -22.92
N LEU A 54 4.54 -2.76 -21.75
CA LEU A 54 3.84 -2.36 -20.54
C LEU A 54 3.87 -0.85 -20.44
N GLN A 55 2.73 -0.24 -20.12
CA GLN A 55 2.61 1.20 -19.88
C GLN A 55 1.76 1.45 -18.64
N TRP A 56 2.14 2.43 -17.83
CA TRP A 56 1.40 2.79 -16.63
C TRP A 56 1.66 4.22 -16.19
N ASP A 57 0.72 4.79 -15.45
CA ASP A 57 0.88 6.04 -14.74
C ASP A 57 1.41 5.77 -13.31
N PHE A 58 2.46 6.46 -12.92
CA PHE A 58 3.09 6.35 -11.61
C PHE A 58 3.01 7.68 -10.86
N GLN A 59 2.63 7.63 -9.59
CA GLN A 59 2.59 8.79 -8.70
C GLN A 59 3.25 8.46 -7.36
N ASP A 60 4.19 9.31 -6.94
CA ASP A 60 4.83 9.24 -5.62
C ASP A 60 5.17 10.64 -5.12
N LYS A 61 4.18 11.29 -4.51
CA LYS A 61 4.29 12.67 -4.03
C LYS A 61 5.37 12.84 -2.95
N LYS A 62 5.59 11.79 -2.16
CA LYS A 62 6.55 11.81 -1.04
C LYS A 62 7.96 11.42 -1.50
N GLY A 63 8.11 10.74 -2.65
CA GLY A 63 9.40 10.28 -3.17
C GLY A 63 9.96 9.10 -2.38
N LEU A 64 9.08 8.22 -1.88
CA LEU A 64 9.43 7.05 -1.08
C LEU A 64 10.00 5.92 -1.94
N ILE A 65 9.51 5.79 -3.18
CA ILE A 65 9.85 4.70 -4.06
C ILE A 65 11.13 5.04 -4.83
N SER A 66 12.10 4.13 -4.74
CA SER A 66 13.40 4.29 -5.41
C SER A 66 13.43 3.61 -6.78
N TYR A 67 12.79 2.45 -6.90
CA TYR A 67 12.71 1.70 -8.15
C TYR A 67 11.41 0.89 -8.23
N ILE A 68 11.04 0.52 -9.45
CA ILE A 68 9.93 -0.40 -9.75
C ILE A 68 10.54 -1.68 -10.32
N ASP A 69 10.27 -2.81 -9.68
CA ASP A 69 10.60 -4.12 -10.23
C ASP A 69 9.44 -4.62 -11.12
N ILE A 70 9.79 -5.12 -12.30
CA ILE A 70 8.85 -5.69 -13.26
C ILE A 70 9.03 -7.19 -13.25
N GLU A 71 7.96 -7.92 -12.96
CA GLU A 71 7.96 -9.37 -12.95
C GLU A 71 6.89 -9.94 -13.89
N ARG A 72 7.17 -11.12 -14.42
CA ARG A 72 6.34 -11.84 -15.39
C ARG A 72 6.13 -13.27 -14.95
N SER A 73 4.90 -13.77 -15.14
CA SER A 73 4.54 -15.17 -15.05
C SER A 73 3.95 -15.60 -16.40
N GLU A 74 4.37 -16.73 -16.94
CA GLU A 74 3.63 -17.40 -18.02
C GLU A 74 2.45 -18.14 -17.39
N THR A 75 1.25 -17.98 -17.95
CA THR A 75 0.01 -18.57 -17.42
C THR A 75 -0.60 -19.63 -18.34
N GLY A 76 0.01 -19.85 -19.50
CA GLY A 76 -0.33 -20.91 -20.44
C GLY A 76 -0.35 -20.44 -21.89
N THR A 77 -1.15 -21.13 -22.70
CA THR A 77 -1.44 -20.79 -24.10
C THR A 77 -2.94 -20.51 -24.25
N PRO A 78 -3.37 -19.78 -25.29
CA PRO A 78 -4.79 -19.56 -25.55
C PRO A 78 -5.59 -20.86 -25.58
N GLY A 79 -6.67 -20.94 -24.80
CA GLY A 79 -7.52 -22.13 -24.68
C GLY A 79 -6.98 -23.24 -23.75
N ASN A 80 -5.78 -23.07 -23.21
CA ASN A 80 -5.20 -23.93 -22.18
C ASN A 80 -4.63 -23.08 -21.04
N GLU A 81 -5.43 -22.11 -20.58
CA GLU A 81 -5.05 -21.25 -19.45
C GLU A 81 -5.26 -21.97 -18.12
N CYS A 82 -4.25 -21.96 -17.25
CA CYS A 82 -4.50 -22.41 -15.88
C CYS A 82 -5.14 -21.31 -15.04
N LYS A 83 -6.46 -21.39 -14.87
CA LYS A 83 -7.21 -20.50 -13.97
C LYS A 83 -6.98 -20.92 -12.51
N GLY A 84 -6.33 -20.05 -11.74
CA GLY A 84 -6.11 -20.25 -10.30
C GLY A 84 -4.88 -21.08 -9.92
N CYS A 85 -4.02 -21.45 -10.87
CA CYS A 85 -2.72 -22.02 -10.53
C CYS A 85 -1.88 -21.01 -9.71
N PRO A 86 -1.07 -21.50 -8.75
CA PRO A 86 0.00 -20.68 -8.18
C PRO A 86 0.88 -20.10 -9.29
N ARG A 87 0.96 -18.77 -9.33
CA ARG A 87 1.77 -18.06 -10.32
C ARG A 87 3.22 -18.00 -9.85
N THR A 88 4.15 -18.33 -10.74
CA THR A 88 5.58 -18.19 -10.47
C THR A 88 6.09 -17.00 -11.26
N TYR A 89 6.39 -15.92 -10.54
CA TYR A 89 6.89 -14.69 -11.14
C TYR A 89 8.41 -14.73 -11.24
N THR A 90 8.93 -14.28 -12.38
CA THR A 90 10.35 -14.04 -12.60
C THR A 90 10.56 -12.55 -12.86
N LYS A 91 11.57 -11.97 -12.23
CA LYS A 91 11.98 -10.58 -12.50
C LYS A 91 12.58 -10.47 -13.89
N ILE A 92 12.01 -9.57 -14.69
CA ILE A 92 12.44 -9.33 -16.07
C ILE A 92 13.02 -7.93 -16.28
N GLY A 93 12.83 -7.02 -15.32
CA GLY A 93 13.32 -5.66 -15.44
C GLY A 93 13.22 -4.85 -14.15
N ARG A 94 13.87 -3.69 -14.17
CA ARG A 94 13.83 -2.68 -13.12
C ARG A 94 13.90 -1.29 -13.73
N ILE A 95 13.06 -0.38 -13.24
CA ILE A 95 13.09 1.04 -13.61
C ILE A 95 13.39 1.86 -12.37
N SER A 96 14.42 2.71 -12.42
CA SER A 96 14.67 3.67 -11.35
C SER A 96 13.67 4.82 -11.44
N VAL A 97 13.08 5.18 -10.30
CA VAL A 97 12.04 6.20 -10.18
C VAL A 97 12.40 7.29 -9.17
N LYS A 98 13.52 7.15 -8.46
CA LYS A 98 14.01 8.16 -7.51
C LYS A 98 14.29 9.47 -8.24
N SER A 99 13.45 10.49 -8.01
CA SER A 99 13.68 11.82 -8.56
C SER A 99 14.36 12.72 -7.54
N SER A 100 15.30 13.54 -8.03
CA SER A 100 15.96 14.58 -7.22
C SER A 100 15.19 15.91 -7.22
N ARG A 101 14.23 16.09 -8.14
CA ARG A 101 13.50 17.36 -8.34
C ARG A 101 12.03 17.24 -7.93
N PRO A 102 11.46 18.27 -7.26
CA PRO A 102 10.05 18.25 -6.83
C PRO A 102 9.03 18.13 -7.97
N ALA A 103 9.29 18.74 -9.14
CA ALA A 103 8.39 18.68 -10.30
C ALA A 103 8.21 17.24 -10.82
N ASP A 104 9.24 16.39 -10.66
CA ASP A 104 9.22 14.99 -11.07
C ASP A 104 8.47 14.07 -10.08
N LYS A 105 7.95 14.64 -8.97
CA LYS A 105 7.11 13.93 -7.98
C LYS A 105 5.62 13.96 -8.34
N GLU A 106 5.26 14.60 -9.44
CA GLU A 106 3.92 14.53 -10.04
C GLU A 106 3.68 13.16 -10.72
N GLN A 107 2.47 13.00 -11.27
CA GLN A 107 2.12 11.82 -12.05
C GLN A 107 2.93 11.79 -13.34
N ARG A 108 3.59 10.66 -13.60
CA ARG A 108 4.35 10.41 -14.84
C ARG A 108 3.96 9.09 -15.47
N THR A 109 3.96 9.05 -16.79
CA THR A 109 3.76 7.81 -17.53
C THR A 109 5.11 7.13 -17.75
N LEU A 110 5.18 5.85 -17.40
CA LEU A 110 6.35 4.99 -17.55
C LEU A 110 6.01 3.83 -18.47
N SER A 111 7.04 3.25 -19.09
CA SER A 111 6.88 2.07 -19.93
C SER A 111 8.06 1.11 -19.81
N PHE A 112 7.80 -0.15 -20.12
CA PHE A 112 8.79 -1.23 -20.18
C PHE A 112 8.46 -2.14 -21.37
N THR A 113 9.48 -2.53 -22.15
CA THR A 113 9.30 -3.42 -23.29
C THR A 113 9.89 -4.79 -22.99
N ASP A 114 9.06 -5.82 -23.02
CA ASP A 114 9.49 -7.21 -22.94
C ASP A 114 9.68 -7.79 -24.34
N THR A 115 10.94 -7.88 -24.77
CA THR A 115 11.34 -8.47 -26.05
C THR A 115 11.59 -9.98 -25.96
N ASN A 116 11.52 -10.55 -24.76
CA ASN A 116 11.74 -11.98 -24.51
C ASN A 116 10.41 -12.73 -24.33
N ALA A 117 9.28 -12.07 -24.61
CA ALA A 117 7.99 -12.71 -24.67
C ALA A 117 7.88 -13.53 -25.96
N ILE A 118 7.23 -14.69 -25.88
CA ILE A 118 7.03 -15.60 -27.01
C ILE A 118 5.56 -15.49 -27.43
N LYS A 119 5.31 -15.39 -28.74
CA LYS A 119 3.95 -15.38 -29.28
C LYS A 119 3.20 -16.67 -28.95
N GLU A 120 1.87 -16.60 -29.03
CA GLU A 120 0.93 -17.66 -28.68
C GLU A 120 1.01 -18.09 -27.20
N LYS A 121 1.46 -17.17 -26.33
CA LYS A 121 1.53 -17.35 -24.89
C LYS A 121 0.70 -16.30 -24.17
N ILE A 122 0.25 -16.67 -22.98
CA ILE A 122 -0.45 -15.76 -22.08
C ILE A 122 0.48 -15.44 -20.92
N TYR A 123 0.60 -14.16 -20.63
CA TYR A 123 1.46 -13.63 -19.59
C TYR A 123 0.65 -12.84 -18.58
N ASN A 124 1.04 -12.96 -17.32
CA ASN A 124 0.69 -12.03 -16.28
C ASN A 124 1.91 -11.20 -15.90
N TYR A 125 1.76 -9.89 -15.90
CA TYR A 125 2.78 -8.97 -15.41
C TYR A 125 2.34 -8.37 -14.08
N ARG A 126 3.29 -8.16 -13.20
CA ARG A 126 3.10 -7.37 -11.99
C ARG A 126 4.22 -6.37 -11.78
N LEU A 127 3.87 -5.27 -11.12
CA LEU A 127 4.80 -4.22 -10.74
C LEU A 127 4.92 -4.17 -9.23
N LEU A 128 6.16 -4.13 -8.74
CA LEU A 128 6.45 -3.92 -7.33
C LEU A 128 7.08 -2.55 -7.11
N LEU A 129 6.50 -1.77 -6.21
CA LEU A 129 7.04 -0.49 -5.78
C LEU A 129 8.01 -0.74 -4.64
N CYS A 130 9.27 -0.37 -4.83
CA CYS A 130 10.33 -0.68 -3.89
C CYS A 130 11.04 0.57 -3.36
N GLU A 131 11.26 0.59 -2.06
CA GLU A 131 12.06 1.58 -1.35
C GLU A 131 13.57 1.27 -1.48
N GLU A 132 14.41 2.21 -1.05
CA GLU A 132 15.87 2.07 -1.10
C GLU A 132 16.40 0.94 -0.21
N ASN A 133 15.71 0.64 0.88
CA ASN A 133 16.02 -0.46 1.80
C ASN A 133 15.67 -1.86 1.24
N GLY A 134 15.08 -1.93 0.04
CA GLY A 134 14.68 -3.18 -0.60
C GLY A 134 13.27 -3.67 -0.23
N ASN A 135 12.54 -2.94 0.62
CA ASN A 135 11.15 -3.26 0.91
C ASN A 135 10.28 -2.97 -0.32
N CYS A 136 9.59 -4.01 -0.79
CA CYS A 136 8.77 -3.96 -1.98
C CYS A 136 7.31 -4.28 -1.64
N SER A 137 6.39 -3.58 -2.28
CA SER A 137 4.95 -3.86 -2.22
C SER A 137 4.39 -4.09 -3.62
N GLU A 138 3.58 -5.12 -3.78
CA GLU A 138 2.86 -5.36 -5.04
C GLU A 138 1.86 -4.22 -5.26
N SER A 139 1.85 -3.64 -6.47
CA SER A 139 1.03 -2.47 -6.76
C SER A 139 -0.02 -2.69 -7.84
N SER A 140 0.31 -3.40 -8.92
CA SER A 140 -0.63 -3.61 -10.02
C SER A 140 -0.26 -4.87 -10.80
N THR A 141 -1.28 -5.46 -11.41
CA THR A 141 -1.16 -6.68 -12.21
C THR A 141 -1.98 -6.55 -13.49
N VAL A 142 -1.49 -7.10 -14.60
CA VAL A 142 -2.23 -7.14 -15.87
C VAL A 142 -1.95 -8.45 -16.61
N ASP A 143 -2.99 -9.01 -17.23
CA ASP A 143 -2.89 -10.19 -18.09
C ASP A 143 -2.90 -9.77 -19.57
N ILE A 144 -2.13 -10.46 -20.41
CA ILE A 144 -2.15 -10.28 -21.86
C ILE A 144 -1.99 -11.62 -22.58
N ASN A 145 -2.77 -11.80 -23.64
CA ASN A 145 -2.57 -12.85 -24.63
C ASN A 145 -1.70 -12.30 -25.76
N PHE A 146 -0.46 -12.79 -25.88
CA PHE A 146 0.47 -12.33 -26.89
C PHE A 146 0.25 -13.12 -28.18
N LYS A 147 -0.49 -12.51 -29.11
CA LYS A 147 -0.75 -13.02 -30.46
C LYS A 147 0.35 -12.61 -31.42
#